data_AF-A0A978TMM5-F1
#
_entry.id   AF-A0A978TMM5-F1
#
_cell.length_a   1.000
_cell.length_b   1.000
_cell.length_c   1.000
_cell.angle_alpha   90.00
_cell.angle_beta   90.00
_cell.angle_gamma   90.00
#
_symmetry.space_group_name_H-M   'P 1'
#
loop_
_entity.id
_entity.type
_entity.pdbx_description
1 polymer ?
#
loop_
_entity_poly.entity_id
_entity_poly.type
_entity_poly.pdbx_seq_one_letter_code
_entity_poly.pdbx_strand_id
1 'polypeptide(L)'
;MSTLYFRRKSRRPRRRATFLATLFVLSALLLAFRPLPAKLLARTTPQQITAVRPELEAALVRQIKTVDAQLVKAQEAISVNSAIPAQFQGQILPKIDLQSGEKVVALTFDDGPWTHTPEVLDILKKFDIKATFFVIGRHIAAHQEALKRVVKEGHAVGNHTWNHHYHNVSAQTAAAELGQTANLVKEVTGVETVMFRPPGGNLTNGLVNYATGQNYFVAMWSVDSRDYTRTTVAAMTERVLRDAHSGAIVLMHDGGGNRAATVEALPQIIGQLQKQGYRFVTVPELLELKARESKPKINPSQG
;
A
#
# COMPACT_ATOMS: atom_id res chain seq x y z
N MET A 1 6.63 18.43 -50.36
CA MET A 1 7.16 19.47 -49.46
C MET A 1 6.95 19.02 -48.03
N SER A 2 8.09 18.88 -47.33
CA SER A 2 8.34 18.86 -45.89
C SER A 2 7.51 18.02 -44.90
N THR A 3 8.19 16.98 -44.45
CA THR A 3 8.19 16.28 -43.16
C THR A 3 8.14 17.22 -41.94
N LEU A 4 7.40 16.85 -40.89
CA LEU A 4 7.73 17.24 -39.51
C LEU A 4 7.29 16.17 -38.50
N TYR A 5 8.29 15.38 -38.12
CA TYR A 5 8.26 14.29 -37.16
C TYR A 5 8.51 14.87 -35.76
N PHE A 6 7.48 15.02 -34.93
CA PHE A 6 7.67 15.45 -33.53
C PHE A 6 8.06 14.25 -32.65
N ARG A 7 9.36 13.97 -32.59
CA ARG A 7 9.97 13.03 -31.64
C ARG A 7 9.98 13.66 -30.24
N ARG A 8 8.96 13.38 -29.42
CA ARG A 8 8.99 13.72 -27.97
C ARG A 8 10.05 12.86 -27.27
N LYS A 9 11.12 13.52 -26.79
CA LYS A 9 12.12 12.94 -25.89
C LYS A 9 11.42 12.44 -24.62
N SER A 10 11.34 11.12 -24.43
CA SER A 10 10.99 10.51 -23.16
C SER A 10 12.09 10.85 -22.13
N ARG A 11 11.85 11.80 -21.24
CA ARG A 11 12.69 11.98 -20.04
C ARG A 11 12.31 10.88 -19.06
N ARG A 12 13.10 9.79 -19.04
CA ARG A 12 13.00 8.71 -18.05
C ARG A 12 13.27 9.28 -16.64
N PRO A 13 12.34 9.23 -15.67
CA PRO A 13 12.65 9.56 -14.28
C PRO A 13 13.21 8.35 -13.51
N ARG A 14 13.11 7.13 -14.07
CA ARG A 14 13.49 5.87 -13.41
C ARG A 14 14.95 5.74 -12.97
N ARG A 15 15.87 6.50 -13.57
CA ARG A 15 17.30 6.42 -13.21
C ARG A 15 17.66 7.20 -11.96
N ARG A 16 16.88 8.20 -11.51
CA ARG A 16 17.27 9.02 -10.35
C ARG A 16 16.91 8.37 -9.01
N ALA A 17 15.76 7.70 -8.92
CA ALA A 17 15.33 7.01 -7.70
C ALA A 17 16.21 5.77 -7.39
N THR A 18 16.56 4.99 -8.42
CA THR A 18 17.48 3.85 -8.30
C THR A 18 18.91 4.26 -7.94
N PHE A 19 19.36 5.43 -8.40
CA PHE A 19 20.68 5.99 -8.09
C PHE A 19 20.78 6.52 -6.65
N LEU A 20 19.70 7.12 -6.13
CA LEU A 20 19.65 7.60 -4.73
C LEU A 20 19.56 6.45 -3.73
N ALA A 21 18.81 5.38 -4.05
CA ALA A 21 18.74 4.17 -3.22
C ALA A 21 20.09 3.42 -3.17
N THR A 22 20.80 3.32 -4.30
CA THR A 22 22.16 2.74 -4.33
C THR A 22 23.18 3.60 -3.58
N LEU A 23 23.09 4.93 -3.65
CA LEU A 23 23.96 5.82 -2.88
C LEU A 23 23.75 5.70 -1.35
N PHE A 24 22.50 5.49 -0.91
CA PHE A 24 22.15 5.36 0.50
C PHE A 24 22.59 4.01 1.10
N VAL A 25 22.46 2.92 0.32
CA VAL A 25 22.99 1.60 0.71
C VAL A 25 24.52 1.61 0.74
N LEU A 26 25.18 2.26 -0.23
CA LEU A 26 26.65 2.41 -0.21
C LEU A 26 27.14 3.29 0.95
N SER A 27 26.45 4.39 1.27
CA SER A 27 26.86 5.26 2.40
C SER A 27 26.65 4.59 3.75
N ALA A 28 25.58 3.79 3.92
CA ALA A 28 25.35 2.98 5.11
C ALA A 28 26.41 1.87 5.27
N LEU A 29 26.83 1.22 4.17
CA LEU A 29 27.94 0.26 4.17
C LEU A 29 29.27 0.95 4.52
N LEU A 30 29.56 2.14 3.99
CA LEU A 30 30.79 2.89 4.28
C LEU A 30 30.87 3.41 5.74
N LEU A 31 29.73 3.70 6.38
CA LEU A 31 29.66 4.09 7.79
C LEU A 31 29.76 2.90 8.75
N ALA A 32 29.32 1.70 8.33
CA ALA A 32 29.43 0.47 9.12
C ALA A 32 30.86 -0.11 9.13
N PHE A 33 31.66 0.17 8.09
CA PHE A 33 33.06 -0.23 7.97
C PHE A 33 34.00 0.96 8.23
N ARG A 34 34.09 1.44 9.47
CA ARG A 34 35.28 2.23 9.86
C ARG A 34 36.49 1.28 9.80
N PRO A 35 37.53 1.58 9.01
CA PRO A 35 38.72 0.73 8.99
C PRO A 35 39.30 0.71 10.41
N LEU A 36 39.45 -0.48 11.00
CA LEU A 36 40.22 -0.62 12.22
C LEU A 36 41.61 -0.01 11.97
N PRO A 37 42.14 0.82 12.88
CA PRO A 37 43.43 1.44 12.68
C PRO A 37 44.48 0.35 12.46
N ALA A 38 45.17 0.39 11.32
CA ALA A 38 46.13 -0.62 10.86
C ALA A 38 47.22 -0.96 11.89
N LYS A 39 47.42 -0.12 12.91
CA LYS A 39 48.33 -0.33 14.04
C LYS A 39 47.92 -1.49 14.97
N LEU A 40 46.66 -1.95 14.97
CA LEU A 40 46.21 -3.08 15.80
C LEU A 40 46.58 -4.46 15.22
N LEU A 41 46.78 -4.58 13.91
CA LEU A 41 46.98 -5.86 13.22
C LEU A 41 48.45 -6.34 13.24
N ALA A 42 49.39 -5.48 13.63
CA ALA A 42 50.83 -5.80 13.59
C ALA A 42 51.37 -6.46 14.87
N ARG A 43 50.56 -6.66 15.91
CA ARG A 43 51.01 -7.17 17.23
C ARG A 43 50.05 -8.12 17.95
N THR A 44 49.07 -8.70 17.26
CA THR A 44 48.08 -9.59 17.89
C THR A 44 48.55 -11.04 17.89
N THR A 45 48.67 -11.63 19.08
CA THR A 45 48.95 -13.06 19.26
C THR A 45 47.71 -13.92 18.95
N PRO A 46 47.87 -15.22 18.61
CA PRO A 46 46.73 -16.11 18.37
C PRO A 46 45.71 -16.14 19.53
N GLN A 47 46.18 -16.06 20.78
CA GLN A 47 45.31 -15.99 21.97
C GLN A 47 44.51 -14.69 22.04
N GLN A 48 45.09 -13.54 21.66
CA GLN A 48 44.35 -12.28 21.57
C GLN A 48 43.30 -12.31 20.45
N ILE A 49 43.60 -12.93 19.30
CA ILE A 49 42.62 -13.10 18.22
C ILE A 49 41.44 -13.97 18.68
N THR A 50 41.73 -15.04 19.44
CA THR A 50 40.70 -15.96 19.97
C THR A 50 39.80 -15.26 21.00
N ALA A 51 40.36 -14.35 21.81
CA ALA A 51 39.62 -13.63 22.84
C ALA A 51 38.65 -12.57 22.29
N VAL A 52 38.98 -11.89 21.18
CA VAL A 52 38.13 -10.83 20.60
C VAL A 52 37.12 -11.37 19.58
N ARG A 53 37.31 -12.60 19.08
CA ARG A 53 36.43 -13.21 18.06
C ARG A 53 34.94 -13.20 18.43
N PRO A 54 34.50 -13.55 19.66
CA PRO A 54 33.07 -13.55 20.01
C PRO A 54 32.45 -12.15 19.97
N GLU A 55 33.19 -11.13 20.43
CA GLU A 55 32.73 -9.74 20.38
C GLU A 55 32.62 -9.24 18.94
N LEU A 56 33.58 -9.61 18.08
CA LEU A 56 33.57 -9.24 16.67
C LEU A 56 32.39 -9.89 15.92
N GLU A 57 32.13 -11.18 16.17
CA GLU A 57 30.97 -11.90 15.61
C GLU A 57 29.64 -11.29 16.11
N ALA A 58 29.54 -10.97 17.41
CA ALA A 58 28.35 -10.32 17.96
C ALA A 58 28.11 -8.91 17.36
N ALA A 59 29.18 -8.12 17.18
CA ALA A 59 29.12 -6.80 16.55
C ALA A 59 28.68 -6.91 15.08
N LEU A 60 29.23 -7.87 14.33
CA LEU A 60 28.86 -8.12 12.94
C LEU A 60 27.39 -8.54 12.81
N VAL A 61 26.93 -9.47 13.66
CA VAL A 61 25.51 -9.90 13.68
C VAL A 61 24.58 -8.72 14.00
N ARG A 62 24.97 -7.84 14.92
CA ARG A 62 24.17 -6.64 15.26
C ARG A 62 24.11 -5.64 14.09
N GLN A 63 25.22 -5.47 13.36
CA GLN A 63 25.26 -4.65 12.16
C GLN A 63 24.40 -5.23 11.03
N ILE A 64 24.50 -6.54 10.75
CA ILE A 64 23.68 -7.22 9.74
C ILE A 64 22.19 -7.02 10.04
N LYS A 65 21.76 -7.27 11.29
CA LYS A 65 20.37 -7.03 11.71
C LYS A 65 19.92 -5.58 11.51
N THR A 66 20.83 -4.62 11.69
CA THR A 66 20.53 -3.20 11.49
C THR A 66 20.35 -2.86 10.01
N VAL A 67 21.24 -3.38 9.15
CA VAL A 67 21.15 -3.20 7.70
C VAL A 67 19.89 -3.87 7.16
N ASP A 68 19.56 -5.09 7.60
CA ASP A 68 18.33 -5.79 7.19
C ASP A 68 17.07 -4.99 7.57
N ALA A 69 17.00 -4.47 8.79
CA ALA A 69 15.87 -3.64 9.23
C ALA A 69 15.76 -2.32 8.43
N GLN A 70 16.89 -1.71 8.06
CA GLN A 70 16.90 -0.53 7.21
C GLN A 70 16.50 -0.83 5.76
N LEU A 71 16.92 -1.99 5.23
CA LEU A 71 16.56 -2.44 3.90
C LEU A 71 15.06 -2.70 3.82
N VAL A 72 14.49 -3.39 4.81
CA VAL A 72 13.04 -3.63 4.92
C VAL A 72 12.28 -2.31 4.96
N LYS A 73 12.67 -1.35 5.80
CA LYS A 73 12.03 -0.02 5.83
C LYS A 73 12.13 0.74 4.51
N ALA A 74 13.27 0.66 3.82
CA ALA A 74 13.45 1.27 2.51
C ALA A 74 12.59 0.59 1.43
N GLN A 75 12.45 -0.74 1.50
CA GLN A 75 11.58 -1.51 0.63
C GLN A 75 10.10 -1.17 0.87
N GLU A 76 9.69 -1.08 2.14
CA GLU A 76 8.35 -0.65 2.56
C GLU A 76 8.05 0.76 2.05
N ALA A 77 8.97 1.72 2.21
CA ALA A 77 8.82 3.09 1.70
C ALA A 77 8.68 3.16 0.16
N ILE A 78 9.30 2.24 -0.56
CA ILE A 78 9.13 2.08 -2.02
C ILE A 78 7.79 1.40 -2.34
N SER A 79 7.33 0.48 -1.48
CA SER A 79 6.10 -0.32 -1.61
C SER A 79 4.81 0.50 -1.40
N VAL A 80 4.82 1.51 -0.52
CA VAL A 80 3.63 2.35 -0.24
C VAL A 80 3.06 3.02 -1.50
N ASN A 81 3.95 3.32 -2.45
CA ASN A 81 3.62 3.92 -3.74
C ASN A 81 3.86 2.96 -4.91
N SER A 82 3.80 1.64 -4.65
CA SER A 82 3.87 0.65 -5.69
C SER A 82 2.78 0.90 -6.71
N ALA A 83 3.20 1.36 -7.89
CA ALA A 83 2.29 1.54 -9.01
C ALA A 83 1.57 0.22 -9.27
N ILE A 84 0.26 0.31 -9.51
CA ILE A 84 -0.57 -0.83 -9.91
C ILE A 84 0.16 -1.61 -11.03
N PRO A 85 0.44 -2.92 -10.84
CA PRO A 85 1.13 -3.71 -11.86
C PRO A 85 0.41 -3.61 -13.21
N ALA A 86 1.17 -3.45 -14.30
CA ALA A 86 0.62 -3.12 -15.62
C ALA A 86 -0.49 -4.08 -16.10
N GLN A 87 -0.40 -5.36 -15.73
CA GLN A 87 -1.40 -6.38 -16.03
C GLN A 87 -2.78 -6.16 -15.37
N PHE A 88 -2.86 -5.32 -14.34
CA PHE A 88 -4.10 -4.98 -13.65
C PHE A 88 -4.61 -3.56 -13.99
N GLN A 89 -3.87 -2.79 -14.78
CA GLN A 89 -4.32 -1.49 -15.24
C GLN A 89 -5.50 -1.65 -16.20
N GLY A 90 -6.56 -0.86 -15.98
CA GLY A 90 -7.81 -0.97 -16.73
C GLY A 90 -8.65 -2.21 -16.39
N GLN A 91 -8.24 -3.02 -15.41
CA GLN A 91 -8.97 -4.21 -15.00
C GLN A 91 -9.94 -3.92 -13.86
N ILE A 92 -11.03 -4.69 -13.82
CA ILE A 92 -11.97 -4.77 -12.71
C ILE A 92 -11.76 -6.12 -12.06
N LEU A 93 -11.33 -6.14 -10.79
CA LEU A 93 -11.19 -7.40 -10.06
C LEU A 93 -12.23 -7.46 -8.94
N PRO A 94 -13.24 -8.35 -9.04
CA PRO A 94 -14.20 -8.54 -7.96
C PRO A 94 -13.55 -9.17 -6.72
N LYS A 95 -12.51 -9.98 -6.92
CA LYS A 95 -11.72 -10.63 -5.87
C LYS A 95 -10.28 -10.86 -6.34
N ILE A 96 -9.37 -11.04 -5.38
CA ILE A 96 -7.98 -11.44 -5.64
C ILE A 96 -7.74 -12.77 -4.93
N ASP A 97 -7.65 -13.86 -5.69
CA ASP A 97 -7.32 -15.17 -5.13
C ASP A 97 -5.80 -15.40 -5.25
N LEU A 98 -5.11 -15.65 -4.14
CA LEU A 98 -3.70 -16.07 -4.12
C LEU A 98 -3.60 -17.60 -4.11
N GLN A 99 -2.74 -18.17 -4.96
CA GLN A 99 -2.53 -19.61 -5.07
C GLN A 99 -1.50 -20.16 -4.07
N SER A 100 -0.65 -19.29 -3.53
CA SER A 100 0.43 -19.64 -2.59
C SER A 100 -0.06 -20.19 -1.24
N GLY A 101 -1.37 -20.11 -0.95
CA GLY A 101 -1.93 -20.48 0.36
C GLY A 101 -1.58 -19.49 1.47
N GLU A 102 -0.90 -18.38 1.14
CA GLU A 102 -0.55 -17.35 2.11
C GLU A 102 -1.81 -16.72 2.72
N LYS A 103 -1.86 -16.59 4.05
CA LYS A 103 -2.95 -15.91 4.74
C LYS A 103 -2.72 -14.40 4.69
N VAL A 104 -3.24 -13.75 3.65
CA VAL A 104 -3.09 -12.31 3.41
C VAL A 104 -4.46 -11.66 3.28
N VAL A 105 -4.64 -10.50 3.89
CA VAL A 105 -5.86 -9.68 3.73
C VAL A 105 -5.52 -8.21 3.55
N ALA A 106 -6.37 -7.49 2.82
CA ALA A 106 -6.28 -6.04 2.67
C ALA A 106 -7.49 -5.38 3.33
N LEU A 107 -7.27 -4.58 4.38
CA LEU A 107 -8.30 -3.70 4.91
C LEU A 107 -8.41 -2.46 4.04
N THR A 108 -9.65 -2.08 3.72
CA THR A 108 -9.94 -0.91 2.92
C THR A 108 -11.01 -0.05 3.58
N PHE A 109 -10.85 1.26 3.48
CA PHE A 109 -11.74 2.26 4.08
C PHE A 109 -12.25 3.21 3.01
N ASP A 110 -13.56 3.29 2.87
CA ASP A 110 -14.24 4.19 1.92
C ASP A 110 -14.79 5.43 2.64
N ASP A 111 -15.12 6.45 1.83
CA ASP A 111 -15.77 7.72 2.18
C ASP A 111 -14.93 8.77 2.91
N GLY A 112 -13.73 8.43 3.35
CA GLY A 112 -12.80 9.38 3.96
C GLY A 112 -12.19 10.39 2.98
N PRO A 113 -11.29 11.28 3.44
CA PRO A 113 -10.98 11.51 4.85
C PRO A 113 -12.16 12.18 5.58
N TRP A 114 -12.28 11.91 6.88
CA TRP A 114 -13.38 12.36 7.73
C TRP A 114 -12.91 12.56 9.18
N THR A 115 -13.84 12.84 10.10
CA THR A 115 -13.54 13.03 11.54
C THR A 115 -13.00 11.77 12.23
N HIS A 116 -13.36 10.57 11.76
CA HIS A 116 -12.92 9.30 12.36
C HIS A 116 -11.64 8.73 11.70
N THR A 117 -11.21 9.25 10.55
CA THR A 117 -9.97 8.81 9.89
C THR A 117 -8.76 8.84 10.82
N PRO A 118 -8.53 9.87 11.67
CA PRO A 118 -7.41 9.86 12.62
C PRO A 118 -7.44 8.71 13.62
N GLU A 119 -8.62 8.35 14.15
CA GLU A 119 -8.78 7.24 15.10
C GLU A 119 -8.49 5.89 14.44
N VAL A 120 -8.96 5.70 13.19
CA VAL A 120 -8.61 4.53 12.37
C VAL A 120 -7.09 4.44 12.21
N LEU A 121 -6.42 5.53 11.83
CA LEU A 121 -4.97 5.56 11.66
C LEU A 121 -4.21 5.23 12.96
N ASP A 122 -4.66 5.74 14.12
CA ASP A 122 -4.07 5.41 15.42
C ASP A 122 -4.14 3.91 15.71
N ILE A 123 -5.27 3.27 15.40
CA ILE A 123 -5.43 1.83 15.55
C ILE A 123 -4.51 1.07 14.59
N LEU A 124 -4.51 1.41 13.30
CA LEU A 124 -3.66 0.73 12.31
C LEU A 124 -2.17 0.82 12.70
N LYS A 125 -1.73 1.99 13.18
CA LYS A 125 -0.38 2.21 13.69
C LYS A 125 -0.08 1.38 14.94
N LYS A 126 -1.03 1.28 15.88
CA LYS A 126 -0.88 0.46 17.09
C LYS A 126 -0.66 -1.03 16.78
N PHE A 127 -1.30 -1.53 15.74
CA PHE A 127 -1.15 -2.91 15.28
C PHE A 127 -0.03 -3.11 14.25
N ASP A 128 0.67 -2.03 13.88
CA ASP A 128 1.72 -2.00 12.85
C ASP A 128 1.26 -2.58 11.50
N ILE A 129 0.05 -2.21 11.06
CA ILE A 129 -0.50 -2.65 9.77
C ILE A 129 -0.73 -1.48 8.82
N LYS A 130 -0.70 -1.77 7.52
CA LYS A 130 -1.07 -0.84 6.43
C LYS A 130 -2.42 -1.22 5.84
N ALA A 131 -3.06 -0.25 5.19
CA ALA A 131 -4.41 -0.35 4.64
C ALA A 131 -4.54 0.53 3.40
N THR A 132 -5.68 0.45 2.72
CA THR A 132 -5.99 1.31 1.57
C THR A 132 -7.20 2.20 1.86
N PHE A 133 -7.10 3.49 1.57
CA PHE A 133 -8.17 4.46 1.78
C PHE A 133 -8.69 4.97 0.43
N PHE A 134 -9.97 4.74 0.13
CA PHE A 134 -10.65 5.26 -1.05
C PHE A 134 -11.33 6.57 -0.69
N VAL A 135 -10.75 7.67 -1.17
CA VAL A 135 -11.13 9.00 -0.68
C VAL A 135 -12.07 9.74 -1.61
N ILE A 136 -13.02 10.46 -1.01
CA ILE A 136 -13.95 11.34 -1.71
C ILE A 136 -13.34 12.73 -1.80
N GLY A 137 -13.21 13.26 -3.02
CA GLY A 137 -12.54 14.54 -3.30
C GLY A 137 -13.06 15.72 -2.49
N ARG A 138 -14.39 15.90 -2.41
CA ARG A 138 -15.00 17.04 -1.70
C ARG A 138 -14.73 17.07 -0.19
N HIS A 139 -14.32 15.95 0.41
CA HIS A 139 -14.02 15.87 1.84
C HIS A 139 -12.55 16.18 2.17
N ILE A 140 -11.67 16.12 1.16
CA ILE A 140 -10.22 16.34 1.35
C ILE A 140 -9.93 17.73 1.92
N ALA A 141 -10.58 18.78 1.41
CA ALA A 141 -10.26 20.16 1.81
C ALA A 141 -10.42 20.39 3.32
N ALA A 142 -11.42 19.78 3.95
CA ALA A 142 -11.68 19.89 5.39
C ALA A 142 -10.79 18.97 6.24
N HIS A 143 -10.17 17.96 5.64
CA HIS A 143 -9.44 16.89 6.35
C HIS A 143 -8.06 16.60 5.74
N GLN A 144 -7.38 17.64 5.23
CA GLN A 144 -6.09 17.49 4.52
C GLN A 144 -5.02 16.82 5.40
N GLU A 145 -4.97 17.16 6.69
CA GLU A 145 -3.99 16.59 7.62
C GLU A 145 -4.21 15.09 7.83
N ALA A 146 -5.46 14.64 7.85
CA ALA A 146 -5.77 13.21 7.90
C ALA A 146 -5.27 12.50 6.63
N LEU A 147 -5.52 13.07 5.45
CA LEU A 147 -5.05 12.50 4.18
C LEU A 147 -3.51 12.49 4.07
N LYS A 148 -2.83 13.56 4.48
CA LYS A 148 -1.36 13.59 4.55
C LYS A 148 -0.84 12.50 5.48
N ARG A 149 -1.53 12.26 6.60
CA ARG A 149 -1.18 11.22 7.56
C ARG A 149 -1.37 9.81 6.98
N VAL A 150 -2.44 9.56 6.22
CA VAL A 150 -2.64 8.30 5.46
C VAL A 150 -1.39 7.96 4.65
N VAL A 151 -0.91 8.89 3.82
CA VAL A 151 0.29 8.66 2.99
C VAL A 151 1.57 8.56 3.84
N LYS A 152 1.75 9.47 4.80
CA LYS A 152 2.96 9.51 5.65
C LYS A 152 3.14 8.23 6.48
N GLU A 153 2.05 7.61 6.91
CA GLU A 153 2.09 6.39 7.75
C GLU A 153 2.16 5.09 6.94
N GLY A 154 2.23 5.19 5.61
CA GLY A 154 2.48 4.04 4.75
C GLY A 154 1.22 3.38 4.19
N HIS A 155 0.07 4.05 4.23
CA HIS A 155 -1.17 3.54 3.66
C HIS A 155 -1.31 3.94 2.18
N ALA A 156 -2.00 3.12 1.40
CA ALA A 156 -2.29 3.41 0.00
C ALA A 156 -3.54 4.29 -0.12
N VAL A 157 -3.59 5.14 -1.15
CA VAL A 157 -4.75 5.98 -1.47
C VAL A 157 -5.36 5.56 -2.79
N GLY A 158 -6.68 5.37 -2.80
CA GLY A 158 -7.52 5.18 -3.97
C GLY A 158 -8.51 6.33 -4.14
N ASN A 159 -9.07 6.47 -5.33
CA ASN A 159 -10.07 7.46 -5.68
C ASN A 159 -11.49 6.90 -5.45
N HIS A 160 -12.35 7.65 -4.75
CA HIS A 160 -13.76 7.31 -4.54
C HIS A 160 -14.72 8.37 -5.09
N THR A 161 -14.34 8.99 -6.21
CA THR A 161 -15.04 10.10 -6.88
C THR A 161 -15.02 11.41 -6.09
N TRP A 162 -15.57 12.47 -6.68
CA TRP A 162 -15.64 13.78 -6.03
C TRP A 162 -16.90 13.91 -5.16
N ASN A 163 -18.04 13.43 -5.66
CA ASN A 163 -19.37 13.62 -5.06
C ASN A 163 -20.06 12.34 -4.57
N HIS A 164 -19.46 11.17 -4.79
CA HIS A 164 -20.05 9.88 -4.42
C HIS A 164 -21.37 9.58 -5.15
N HIS A 165 -21.35 9.66 -6.49
CA HIS A 165 -22.54 9.49 -7.32
C HIS A 165 -22.97 8.03 -7.51
N TYR A 166 -24.28 7.77 -7.33
CA TYR A 166 -24.91 6.47 -7.59
C TYR A 166 -25.67 6.38 -8.92
N HIS A 167 -26.04 7.53 -9.50
CA HIS A 167 -26.81 7.61 -10.75
C HIS A 167 -25.92 7.57 -11.99
N ASN A 168 -26.50 7.32 -13.16
CA ASN A 168 -25.80 7.31 -14.43
C ASN A 168 -25.17 8.67 -14.74
N VAL A 169 -23.91 8.67 -15.13
CA VAL A 169 -23.15 9.88 -15.46
C VAL A 169 -22.62 9.84 -16.90
N SER A 170 -22.47 11.01 -17.50
CA SER A 170 -21.80 11.15 -18.80
C SER A 170 -20.29 10.93 -18.67
N ALA A 171 -19.60 10.63 -19.78
CA ALA A 171 -18.14 10.52 -19.79
C ALA A 171 -17.44 11.81 -19.30
N GLN A 172 -18.00 12.98 -19.61
CA GLN A 172 -17.49 14.27 -19.13
C GLN A 172 -17.64 14.40 -17.60
N THR A 173 -18.77 13.95 -17.05
CA THR A 173 -19.00 13.96 -15.60
C THR A 173 -18.06 12.97 -14.91
N ALA A 174 -17.91 11.76 -15.45
CA ALA A 174 -16.96 10.78 -14.93
C ALA A 174 -15.51 11.30 -14.94
N ALA A 175 -15.12 12.01 -16.00
CA ALA A 175 -13.82 12.68 -16.09
C ALA A 175 -13.62 13.74 -15.00
N ALA A 176 -14.65 14.55 -14.72
CA ALA A 176 -14.60 15.54 -13.65
C ALA A 176 -14.50 14.86 -12.27
N GLU A 177 -15.34 13.87 -11.99
CA GLU A 177 -15.39 13.14 -10.71
C GLU A 177 -14.04 12.49 -10.36
N LEU A 178 -13.45 11.77 -11.31
CA LEU A 178 -12.16 11.10 -11.08
C LEU A 178 -11.00 12.09 -11.15
N GLY A 179 -11.00 12.98 -12.14
CA GLY A 179 -9.91 13.92 -12.39
C GLY A 179 -9.72 14.95 -11.28
N GLN A 180 -10.80 15.57 -10.80
CA GLN A 180 -10.72 16.55 -9.70
C GLN A 180 -10.20 15.91 -8.42
N THR A 181 -10.72 14.73 -8.08
CA THR A 181 -10.28 13.98 -6.90
C THR A 181 -8.81 13.57 -7.01
N ALA A 182 -8.39 13.02 -8.15
CA ALA A 182 -7.00 12.61 -8.36
C ALA A 182 -6.02 13.80 -8.29
N ASN A 183 -6.40 14.93 -8.88
CA ASN A 183 -5.59 16.16 -8.84
C ASN A 183 -5.44 16.67 -7.40
N LEU A 184 -6.52 16.71 -6.63
CA LEU A 184 -6.47 17.20 -5.25
C LEU A 184 -5.69 16.25 -4.33
N VAL A 185 -5.82 14.93 -4.51
CA VAL A 185 -4.98 13.95 -3.80
C VAL A 185 -3.50 14.23 -4.09
N LYS A 186 -3.13 14.41 -5.35
CA LYS A 186 -1.74 14.72 -5.75
C LYS A 186 -1.26 16.05 -5.18
N GLU A 187 -2.09 17.09 -5.23
CA GLU A 187 -1.75 18.41 -4.69
C GLU A 187 -1.46 18.35 -3.19
N VAL A 188 -2.32 17.67 -2.42
CA VAL A 188 -2.22 17.60 -0.95
C VAL A 188 -1.11 16.66 -0.48
N THR A 189 -0.86 15.56 -1.19
CA THR A 189 0.01 14.47 -0.71
C THR A 189 1.25 14.22 -1.55
N GLY A 190 1.30 14.70 -2.79
CA GLY A 190 2.31 14.35 -3.79
C GLY A 190 2.12 12.97 -4.43
N VAL A 191 1.11 12.19 -4.03
CA VAL A 191 0.86 10.84 -4.56
C VAL A 191 -0.07 10.88 -5.76
N GLU A 192 0.32 10.19 -6.83
CA GLU A 192 -0.55 9.90 -7.96
C GLU A 192 -1.21 8.53 -7.77
N THR A 193 -2.55 8.48 -7.80
CA THR A 193 -3.30 7.23 -7.72
C THR A 193 -4.01 6.92 -9.03
N VAL A 194 -3.88 5.67 -9.48
CA VAL A 194 -4.64 5.07 -10.59
C VAL A 194 -5.50 3.92 -10.10
N MET A 195 -5.87 3.95 -8.82
CA MET A 195 -6.77 3.00 -8.19
C MET A 195 -8.09 3.70 -7.91
N PHE A 196 -9.19 3.07 -8.28
CA PHE A 196 -10.54 3.61 -8.17
C PHE A 196 -11.47 2.56 -7.57
N ARG A 197 -12.39 2.97 -6.72
CA ARG A 197 -13.53 2.15 -6.30
C ARG A 197 -14.82 2.89 -6.61
N PRO A 198 -15.77 2.28 -7.32
CA PRO A 198 -17.03 2.93 -7.63
C PRO A 198 -17.94 3.02 -6.38
N PRO A 199 -18.55 4.19 -6.11
CA PRO A 199 -19.57 4.34 -5.08
C PRO A 199 -20.64 3.24 -5.12
N GLY A 200 -20.87 2.61 -3.98
CA GLY A 200 -21.84 1.50 -3.84
C GLY A 200 -21.52 0.26 -4.68
N GLY A 201 -20.31 0.14 -5.23
CA GLY A 201 -19.95 -0.95 -6.13
C GLY A 201 -20.64 -0.89 -7.50
N ASN A 202 -21.17 0.27 -7.90
CA ASN A 202 -21.93 0.40 -9.14
C ASN A 202 -21.00 0.32 -10.38
N LEU A 203 -21.12 -0.77 -11.14
CA LEU A 203 -20.29 -1.01 -12.33
C LEU A 203 -20.87 -0.42 -13.62
N THR A 204 -22.12 0.05 -13.62
CA THR A 204 -22.87 0.35 -14.85
C THR A 204 -23.25 1.83 -14.99
N ASN A 205 -22.95 2.66 -14.00
CA ASN A 205 -23.30 4.09 -14.03
C ASN A 205 -22.41 4.97 -14.93
N GLY A 206 -21.47 4.38 -15.67
CA GLY A 206 -20.55 5.10 -16.56
C GLY A 206 -19.20 5.46 -15.95
N LEU A 207 -19.05 5.48 -14.62
CA LEU A 207 -17.77 5.76 -13.96
C LEU A 207 -16.73 4.68 -14.26
N VAL A 208 -17.11 3.41 -14.13
CA VAL A 208 -16.21 2.27 -14.36
C VAL A 208 -15.74 2.21 -15.81
N ASN A 209 -16.63 2.43 -16.78
CA ASN A 209 -16.27 2.47 -18.20
C ASN A 209 -15.25 3.57 -18.50
N TYR A 210 -15.42 4.76 -17.90
CA TYR A 210 -14.45 5.83 -18.03
C TYR A 210 -13.13 5.47 -17.36
N ALA A 211 -13.17 4.97 -16.12
CA ALA A 211 -12.00 4.63 -15.32
C ALA A 211 -11.11 3.59 -16.01
N THR A 212 -11.68 2.49 -16.50
CA THR A 212 -10.94 1.43 -17.20
C THR A 212 -10.33 1.95 -18.50
N GLY A 213 -11.05 2.79 -19.25
CA GLY A 213 -10.53 3.48 -20.43
C GLY A 213 -9.38 4.45 -20.14
N GLN A 214 -9.22 4.89 -18.90
CA GLN A 214 -8.08 5.70 -18.41
C GLN A 214 -7.04 4.87 -17.64
N ASN A 215 -7.05 3.54 -17.79
CA ASN A 215 -6.13 2.60 -17.14
C ASN A 215 -6.21 2.56 -15.60
N TYR A 216 -7.29 3.06 -14.99
CA TYR A 216 -7.50 2.85 -13.56
C TYR A 216 -7.73 1.36 -13.28
N PHE A 217 -7.13 0.88 -12.20
CA PHE A 217 -7.56 -0.37 -11.59
C PHE A 217 -8.82 -0.13 -10.77
N VAL A 218 -9.85 -0.92 -11.05
CA VAL A 218 -11.14 -0.84 -10.35
C VAL A 218 -11.17 -1.90 -9.25
N ALA A 219 -11.04 -1.43 -8.01
CA ALA A 219 -10.98 -2.26 -6.82
C ALA A 219 -12.38 -2.49 -6.24
N MET A 220 -12.80 -3.76 -6.19
CA MET A 220 -13.99 -4.17 -5.45
C MET A 220 -13.60 -4.70 -4.06
N TRP A 221 -14.46 -5.48 -3.44
CA TRP A 221 -14.22 -6.18 -2.18
C TRP A 221 -14.80 -7.59 -2.24
N SER A 222 -14.20 -8.51 -1.48
CA SER A 222 -14.70 -9.89 -1.34
C SER A 222 -15.28 -10.15 0.05
N VAL A 223 -15.08 -9.24 1.01
CA VAL A 223 -15.63 -9.28 2.36
C VAL A 223 -16.26 -7.92 2.67
N ASP A 224 -17.55 -7.90 3.01
CA ASP A 224 -18.28 -6.68 3.39
C ASP A 224 -18.57 -6.69 4.89
N SER A 225 -18.01 -5.74 5.65
CA SER A 225 -18.28 -5.60 7.08
C SER A 225 -19.75 -5.18 7.36
N ARG A 226 -20.39 -4.50 6.41
CA ARG A 226 -21.66 -3.76 6.53
C ARG A 226 -21.69 -2.77 7.70
N ASP A 227 -20.56 -2.16 7.98
CA ASP A 227 -20.42 -1.13 9.01
C ASP A 227 -21.19 0.18 8.71
N TYR A 228 -21.68 0.35 7.48
CA TYR A 228 -22.63 1.39 7.08
C TYR A 228 -24.10 1.10 7.47
N THR A 229 -24.37 -0.07 8.05
CA THR A 229 -25.72 -0.44 8.54
C THR A 229 -25.83 -0.29 10.06
N ARG A 230 -27.03 -0.48 10.62
CA ARG A 230 -27.25 -0.56 12.08
C ARG A 230 -26.77 -1.91 12.66
N THR A 231 -25.53 -2.30 12.38
CA THR A 231 -24.90 -3.53 12.88
C THR A 231 -24.22 -3.30 14.23
N THR A 232 -24.06 -4.35 15.03
CA THR A 232 -23.25 -4.30 16.26
C THR A 232 -21.78 -4.57 15.95
N VAL A 233 -20.89 -4.15 16.86
CA VAL A 233 -19.44 -4.42 16.81
C VAL A 233 -19.15 -5.93 16.72
N ALA A 234 -19.85 -6.74 17.52
CA ALA A 234 -19.69 -8.18 17.52
C ALA A 234 -20.11 -8.81 16.18
N ALA A 235 -21.28 -8.45 15.64
CA ALA A 235 -21.77 -8.99 14.38
C ALA A 235 -20.90 -8.56 13.18
N MET A 236 -20.38 -7.34 13.20
CA MET A 236 -19.42 -6.85 12.21
C MET A 236 -18.11 -7.67 12.26
N THR A 237 -17.57 -7.85 13.46
CA THR A 237 -16.34 -8.61 13.69
C THR A 237 -16.49 -10.06 13.25
N GLU A 238 -17.55 -10.73 13.67
CA GLU A 238 -17.85 -12.11 13.29
C GLU A 238 -17.98 -12.27 11.77
N ARG A 239 -18.68 -11.34 11.10
CA ARG A 239 -18.83 -11.37 9.64
C ARG A 239 -17.48 -11.29 8.93
N VAL A 240 -16.64 -10.33 9.32
CA VAL A 240 -15.32 -10.19 8.72
C VAL A 240 -14.46 -11.43 8.93
N LEU A 241 -14.48 -12.01 10.14
CA LEU A 241 -13.70 -13.20 10.46
C LEU A 241 -14.18 -14.45 9.74
N ARG A 242 -15.50 -14.65 9.63
CA ARG A 242 -16.09 -15.79 8.95
C ARG A 242 -15.78 -15.77 7.46
N ASP A 243 -15.86 -14.59 6.85
CA ASP A 243 -15.73 -14.45 5.40
C ASP A 243 -14.27 -14.20 4.95
N ALA A 244 -13.34 -14.03 5.90
CA ALA A 244 -11.91 -13.85 5.60
C ALA A 244 -11.29 -15.07 4.91
N HIS A 245 -10.56 -14.80 3.83
CA HIS A 245 -9.83 -15.79 3.04
C HIS A 245 -8.53 -15.17 2.51
N SER A 246 -7.63 -16.02 1.99
CA SER A 246 -6.40 -15.56 1.34
C SER A 246 -6.70 -14.62 0.17
N GLY A 247 -6.13 -13.42 0.23
CA GLY A 247 -6.33 -12.34 -0.74
C GLY A 247 -7.64 -11.57 -0.57
N ALA A 248 -8.33 -11.72 0.56
CA ALA A 248 -9.56 -10.98 0.79
C ALA A 248 -9.31 -9.47 0.86
N ILE A 249 -10.19 -8.72 0.20
CA ILE A 249 -10.29 -7.25 0.34
C ILE A 249 -11.52 -6.98 1.19
N VAL A 250 -11.31 -6.41 2.38
CA VAL A 250 -12.36 -6.11 3.35
C VAL A 250 -12.82 -4.67 3.17
N LEU A 251 -14.12 -4.48 2.90
CA LEU A 251 -14.77 -3.18 2.85
C LEU A 251 -15.18 -2.73 4.26
N MET A 252 -14.68 -1.56 4.66
CA MET A 252 -15.05 -0.79 5.84
C MET A 252 -15.13 0.68 5.44
N HIS A 253 -15.53 1.56 6.34
CA HIS A 253 -15.65 2.98 6.06
C HIS A 253 -15.08 3.83 7.20
N ASP A 254 -14.33 4.87 6.84
CA ASP A 254 -13.85 5.89 7.77
C ASP A 254 -14.60 7.23 7.62
N GLY A 255 -15.38 7.41 6.56
CA GLY A 255 -16.25 8.58 6.32
C GLY A 255 -17.73 8.24 6.12
N GLY A 256 -18.55 9.21 5.70
CA GLY A 256 -19.97 8.98 5.40
C GLY A 256 -20.92 8.97 6.62
N GLY A 257 -20.47 9.49 7.77
CA GLY A 257 -21.29 9.60 8.98
C GLY A 257 -20.53 9.26 10.26
N ASN A 258 -21.25 8.86 11.30
CA ASN A 258 -20.66 8.37 12.54
C ASN A 258 -20.10 6.95 12.33
N ARG A 259 -18.80 6.77 12.60
CA ARG A 259 -18.06 5.51 12.44
C ARG A 259 -17.50 4.96 13.75
N ALA A 260 -18.02 5.39 14.89
CA ALA A 260 -17.59 4.91 16.20
C ALA A 260 -17.63 3.38 16.33
N ALA A 261 -18.67 2.72 15.80
CA ALA A 261 -18.76 1.26 15.82
C ALA A 261 -17.67 0.59 14.95
N THR A 262 -17.32 1.18 13.80
CA THR A 262 -16.19 0.72 12.97
C THR A 262 -14.88 0.85 13.73
N VAL A 263 -14.64 2.00 14.37
CA VAL A 263 -13.46 2.29 15.19
C VAL A 263 -13.35 1.30 16.35
N GLU A 264 -14.46 0.98 17.02
CA GLU A 264 -14.51 0.02 18.13
C GLU A 264 -14.27 -1.44 17.68
N ALA A 265 -14.77 -1.82 16.51
CA ALA A 265 -14.60 -3.17 15.96
C ALA A 265 -13.19 -3.44 15.44
N LEU A 266 -12.52 -2.41 14.90
CA LEU A 266 -11.27 -2.54 14.17
C LEU A 266 -10.15 -3.26 14.97
N PRO A 267 -9.88 -2.96 16.27
CA PRO A 267 -8.90 -3.70 17.07
C PRO A 267 -9.23 -5.19 17.21
N GLN A 268 -10.51 -5.54 17.31
CA GLN A 268 -10.96 -6.93 17.46
C GLN A 268 -10.76 -7.70 16.15
N ILE A 269 -11.13 -7.08 15.02
CA ILE A 269 -10.94 -7.64 13.68
C ILE A 269 -9.45 -7.89 13.44
N ILE A 270 -8.59 -6.88 13.63
CA ILE A 270 -7.16 -7.00 13.36
C ILE A 270 -6.55 -8.08 14.26
N GLY A 271 -6.78 -7.99 15.57
CA GLY A 271 -6.19 -8.92 16.53
C GLY A 271 -6.61 -10.38 16.30
N GLN A 272 -7.86 -10.63 15.92
CA GLN A 272 -8.34 -11.98 15.65
C GLN A 272 -7.81 -12.53 14.32
N LEU A 273 -7.75 -11.73 13.26
CA LEU A 273 -7.14 -12.14 11.99
C LEU A 273 -5.64 -12.45 12.15
N GLN A 274 -4.90 -11.62 12.89
CA GLN A 274 -3.49 -11.89 13.22
C GLN A 274 -3.34 -13.22 13.98
N LYS A 275 -4.20 -13.50 14.97
CA LYS A 275 -4.23 -14.78 15.69
C LYS A 275 -4.50 -15.98 14.77
N GLN A 276 -5.29 -15.79 13.72
CA GLN A 276 -5.53 -16.81 12.70
C GLN A 276 -4.38 -16.95 11.68
N GLY A 277 -3.33 -16.14 11.81
CA GLY A 277 -2.14 -16.16 10.95
C GLY A 277 -2.22 -15.25 9.73
N TYR A 278 -3.21 -14.36 9.66
CA TYR A 278 -3.29 -13.39 8.58
C TYR A 278 -2.29 -12.25 8.76
N ARG A 279 -1.59 -11.91 7.67
CA ARG A 279 -0.84 -10.67 7.54
C ARG A 279 -1.65 -9.64 6.73
N PHE A 280 -1.44 -8.38 7.04
CA PHE A 280 -2.14 -7.26 6.42
C PHE A 280 -1.27 -6.61 5.35
N VAL A 281 -1.89 -6.27 4.22
CA VAL A 281 -1.25 -5.58 3.10
C VAL A 281 -2.17 -4.50 2.56
N THR A 282 -1.61 -3.55 1.83
CA THR A 282 -2.40 -2.65 0.98
C THR A 282 -2.89 -3.39 -0.27
N VAL A 283 -3.91 -2.84 -0.94
CA VAL A 283 -4.40 -3.38 -2.23
C VAL A 283 -3.29 -3.43 -3.31
N PRO A 284 -2.44 -2.41 -3.50
CA PRO A 284 -1.30 -2.50 -4.42
C PRO A 284 -0.34 -3.66 -4.11
N GLU A 285 0.02 -3.86 -2.84
CA GLU A 285 0.88 -4.96 -2.41
C GLU A 285 0.23 -6.34 -2.66
N LEU A 286 -1.08 -6.44 -2.43
CA LEU A 286 -1.84 -7.64 -2.74
C LEU A 286 -1.80 -7.96 -4.25
N LEU A 287 -1.93 -6.94 -5.09
CA LEU A 287 -1.78 -7.10 -6.55
C LEU A 287 -0.36 -7.50 -6.94
N GLU A 288 0.68 -6.97 -6.28
CA GLU A 288 2.05 -7.43 -6.54
C GLU A 288 2.26 -8.90 -6.22
N LEU A 289 1.72 -9.38 -5.09
CA LEU A 289 1.77 -10.80 -4.74
C LEU A 289 1.10 -11.64 -5.84
N LYS A 290 -0.09 -11.23 -6.27
CA LYS A 290 -0.80 -11.89 -7.37
C LYS A 290 0.00 -11.89 -8.68
N ALA A 291 0.66 -10.78 -8.99
CA ALA A 291 1.49 -10.67 -10.19
C ALA A 291 2.69 -11.61 -10.15
N ARG A 292 3.31 -11.81 -8.98
CA ARG A 292 4.46 -12.71 -8.81
C ARG A 292 4.06 -14.17 -9.03
N GLU A 293 2.87 -14.59 -8.57
CA GLU A 293 2.35 -15.94 -8.81
C GLU A 293 2.09 -16.22 -10.29
N SER A 294 1.76 -15.18 -11.05
CA SER A 294 1.41 -15.29 -12.47
C SER A 294 2.64 -15.34 -13.40
N LYS A 295 3.85 -15.12 -12.88
CA LYS A 295 5.09 -15.24 -13.65
C LYS A 295 5.50 -16.72 -13.73
N PRO A 296 5.90 -17.23 -14.91
CA PRO A 296 6.44 -18.59 -15.00
C PRO A 296 7.67 -18.69 -14.11
N LYS A 297 7.71 -19.73 -13.26
CA LYS A 297 8.92 -20.08 -12.50
C LYS A 297 10.00 -20.43 -13.52
N ILE A 298 10.97 -19.55 -13.73
CA ILE A 298 12.16 -19.87 -14.53
C ILE A 298 12.93 -20.89 -13.72
N ASN A 299 12.92 -22.16 -14.15
CA ASN A 299 13.76 -23.21 -13.56
C ASN A 299 15.23 -22.91 -13.91
N PRO A 300 16.12 -22.71 -12.93
CA PRO A 300 17.55 -22.43 -13.21
C PRO A 300 18.36 -23.61 -13.75
N SER A 301 17.74 -24.72 -14.15
CA SER A 301 18.43 -25.99 -14.42
C SER A 301 18.51 -26.38 -15.90
N GLN A 302 18.52 -25.42 -16.82
CA GLN A 302 18.76 -25.66 -18.25
C GLN A 302 19.79 -24.63 -18.73
N GLY A 303 21.06 -24.87 -18.42
CA GLY A 303 22.21 -24.10 -18.84
C GLY A 303 23.48 -24.91 -18.67
#